data_AF-A0A0W0V9S4-F1
#
_entry.id   AF-A0A0W0V9S4-F1
#
_cell.length_a   1.000
_cell.length_b   1.000
_cell.length_c   1.000
_cell.angle_alpha   90.00
_cell.angle_beta   90.00
_cell.angle_gamma   90.00
#
_symmetry.space_group_name_H-M   'P 1'
#
loop_
_entity.id
_entity.type
_entity.pdbx_description
1 polymer ?
#
loop_
_entity_poly.entity_id
_entity_poly.type
_entity_poly.pdbx_seq_one_letter_code
_entity_poly.pdbx_strand_id
1 'polypeptide(L)'
;MALVSEVISEFQQGFGYLDENGRRMAPRYKFWDQPRLRKKLTDVVLTKELESIAGILKKNMSDLHSQYGTEEFELLQNLFFELISQAMHEARIKRFARGKIETSNYRVNNHYILERSVIPVKPGLFESELINGLTAIKNKFPQYRDFINNTLQKMNETTITPYTFFQDSMFKDGRGREHYSSSFQEYPAEDFYKLEIREMFAKHHLRRM
;
A
#
# COMPACT_ATOMS: atom_id res chain seq x y z
N MET A 1 19.67 -24.39 -11.30
CA MET A 1 18.49 -23.51 -11.16
C MET A 1 18.22 -23.34 -9.69
N ALA A 2 17.74 -22.19 -9.22
CA ALA A 2 17.60 -21.96 -7.78
C ALA A 2 16.34 -22.63 -7.24
N LEU A 3 16.43 -23.22 -6.06
CA LEU A 3 15.29 -23.83 -5.40
C LEU A 3 14.38 -22.76 -4.77
N VAL A 4 13.09 -23.09 -4.62
CA VAL A 4 12.12 -22.23 -3.91
C VAL A 4 12.62 -21.85 -2.52
N SER A 5 13.22 -22.79 -1.79
CA SER A 5 13.77 -22.55 -0.45
C SER A 5 14.88 -21.50 -0.43
N GLU A 6 15.79 -21.54 -1.40
CA GLU A 6 16.91 -20.60 -1.52
C GLU A 6 16.43 -19.18 -1.83
N VAL A 7 15.46 -19.07 -2.74
CA VAL A 7 14.90 -17.77 -3.14
C VAL A 7 14.09 -17.15 -2.00
N ILE A 8 13.24 -17.93 -1.31
CA ILE A 8 12.46 -17.45 -0.17
C ILE A 8 13.38 -17.04 0.98
N SER A 9 14.43 -17.81 1.27
CA SER A 9 15.40 -17.47 2.32
C SER A 9 16.07 -16.14 2.02
N GLU A 10 16.48 -15.91 0.76
CA GLU A 10 17.09 -14.64 0.36
C GLU A 10 16.11 -13.47 0.47
N PHE A 11 14.87 -13.68 0.02
CA PHE A 11 13.81 -12.68 0.17
C PHE A 11 13.60 -12.31 1.63
N GLN A 12 13.45 -13.30 2.52
CA GLN A 12 13.18 -13.09 3.94
C GLN A 12 14.34 -12.41 4.66
N GLN A 13 15.59 -12.69 4.26
CA GLN A 13 16.77 -11.98 4.79
C GLN A 13 16.77 -10.49 4.39
N GLY A 14 16.35 -10.18 3.15
CA GLY A 14 16.21 -8.80 2.68
C GLY A 14 14.95 -8.08 3.23
N PHE A 15 13.85 -8.81 3.43
CA PHE A 15 12.58 -8.32 3.97
C PHE A 15 12.63 -8.24 5.51
N GLY A 16 13.48 -7.35 6.02
CA GLY A 16 13.75 -7.16 7.45
C GLY A 16 12.69 -6.35 8.21
N TYR A 17 11.41 -6.46 7.84
CA TYR A 17 10.34 -5.68 8.48
C TYR A 17 10.02 -6.17 9.90
N LEU A 18 10.00 -7.49 10.11
CA LEU A 18 9.79 -8.14 11.40
C LEU A 18 11.01 -8.97 11.81
N ASP A 19 11.29 -9.02 13.11
CA ASP A 19 12.27 -9.91 13.72
C ASP A 19 11.73 -11.34 13.83
N GLU A 20 12.53 -12.22 14.44
CA GLU A 20 12.19 -13.63 14.68
C GLU A 20 10.98 -13.81 15.60
N ASN A 21 10.72 -12.84 16.48
CA ASN A 21 9.60 -12.84 17.42
C ASN A 21 8.34 -12.18 16.84
N GLY A 22 8.34 -11.84 15.55
CA GLY A 22 7.23 -11.14 14.89
C GLY A 22 7.07 -9.68 15.36
N ARG A 23 8.09 -9.11 16.00
CA ARG A 23 8.13 -7.70 16.40
C ARG A 23 8.87 -6.90 15.34
N ARG A 24 8.59 -5.60 15.22
CA ARG A 24 9.39 -4.74 14.35
C ARG A 24 10.87 -4.77 14.71
N MET A 25 11.72 -4.76 13.70
CA MET A 25 13.17 -4.86 13.89
C MET A 25 13.70 -3.68 14.73
N ALA A 26 14.01 -3.95 16.01
CA ALA A 26 14.26 -2.94 17.04
C ALA A 26 15.31 -1.86 16.68
N PRO A 27 16.43 -2.15 15.99
CA PRO A 27 17.40 -1.12 15.62
C PRO A 27 16.82 -0.03 14.71
N ARG A 28 15.86 -0.37 13.85
CA ARG A 28 15.20 0.56 12.91
C ARG A 28 14.08 1.38 13.57
N TYR A 29 13.70 1.02 14.79
CA TYR A 29 12.57 1.59 15.53
C TYR A 29 12.87 1.87 17.00
N LYS A 30 14.11 2.19 17.38
CA LYS A 30 14.45 2.54 18.78
C LYS A 30 13.58 3.67 19.36
N PHE A 31 13.07 4.56 18.52
CA PHE A 31 12.14 5.62 18.95
C PHE A 31 10.75 5.06 19.37
N TRP A 32 10.37 3.89 18.88
CA TRP A 32 9.07 3.26 19.11
C TRP A 32 8.94 2.64 20.51
N ASP A 33 10.08 2.33 21.13
CA ASP A 33 10.18 1.94 22.55
C ASP A 33 9.90 3.12 23.49
N GLN A 34 9.91 4.36 22.97
CA GLN A 34 9.54 5.56 23.70
C GLN A 34 8.09 5.94 23.38
N PRO A 35 7.12 5.76 24.31
CA PRO A 35 5.69 5.94 24.00
C PRO A 35 5.33 7.33 23.46
N ARG A 36 6.06 8.37 23.90
CA ARG A 36 5.88 9.75 23.42
C ARG A 36 6.28 9.90 21.96
N LEU A 37 7.45 9.38 21.57
CA LEU A 37 7.94 9.45 20.19
C LEU A 37 7.11 8.56 19.28
N ARG A 38 6.72 7.36 19.72
CA ARG A 38 5.80 6.48 19.00
C ARG A 38 4.51 7.20 18.59
N LYS A 39 3.83 7.87 19.53
CA LYS A 39 2.60 8.60 19.25
C LYS A 39 2.81 9.82 18.35
N LYS A 40 3.95 10.49 18.46
CA LYS A 40 4.25 11.72 17.71
C LYS A 40 4.72 11.46 16.28
N LEU A 41 5.42 10.35 16.05
CA LEU A 41 6.12 10.07 14.79
C LEU A 41 5.43 9.01 13.93
N THR A 42 4.43 8.29 14.45
CA THR A 42 3.76 7.21 13.69
C THR A 42 2.27 7.16 13.95
N ASP A 43 1.50 6.78 12.93
CA ASP A 43 0.15 6.25 13.10
C ASP A 43 0.27 4.82 13.66
N VAL A 44 0.08 4.70 14.98
CA VAL A 44 0.25 3.42 15.68
C VAL A 44 -0.69 2.35 15.16
N VAL A 45 -1.90 2.71 14.72
CA VAL A 45 -2.91 1.74 14.30
C VAL A 45 -2.58 1.25 12.89
N LEU A 46 -2.31 2.17 11.95
CA LEU A 46 -1.83 1.80 10.62
C LEU A 46 -0.61 0.89 10.73
N THR A 47 0.32 1.24 11.60
CA THR A 47 1.57 0.47 11.66
C THR A 47 1.36 -0.95 12.21
N LYS A 48 0.41 -1.15 13.15
CA LYS A 48 0.01 -2.50 13.61
C LYS A 48 -0.66 -3.31 12.50
N GLU A 49 -1.47 -2.68 11.67
CA GLU A 49 -2.09 -3.35 10.52
C GLU A 49 -1.02 -3.80 9.51
N LEU A 50 -0.03 -2.95 9.23
CA LEU A 50 1.11 -3.31 8.37
C LEU A 50 1.98 -4.44 8.98
N GLU A 51 2.13 -4.49 10.31
CA GLU A 51 2.77 -5.64 10.99
C GLU A 51 1.98 -6.93 10.81
N SER A 52 0.65 -6.86 10.94
CA SER A 52 -0.20 -8.04 10.70
C SER A 52 -0.06 -8.54 9.26
N ILE A 53 -0.03 -7.64 8.28
CA ILE A 53 0.18 -7.97 6.86
C ILE A 53 1.56 -8.60 6.65
N ALA A 54 2.61 -8.01 7.22
CA ALA A 54 3.96 -8.57 7.15
C ALA A 54 4.07 -9.96 7.79
N GLY A 55 3.37 -10.18 8.91
CA GLY A 55 3.30 -11.47 9.58
C GLY A 55 2.61 -12.54 8.73
N ILE A 56 1.50 -12.18 8.08
CA ILE A 56 0.80 -13.06 7.13
C ILE A 56 1.69 -13.39 5.94
N LEU A 57 2.36 -12.40 5.35
CA LEU A 57 3.30 -12.63 4.24
C LEU A 57 4.44 -13.58 4.67
N LYS A 58 5.07 -13.33 5.82
CA LYS A 58 6.15 -14.18 6.34
C LYS A 58 5.67 -15.62 6.54
N LYS A 59 4.47 -15.81 7.11
CA LYS A 59 3.85 -17.13 7.28
C LYS A 59 3.62 -17.82 5.93
N ASN A 60 2.96 -17.15 4.98
CA ASN A 60 2.66 -17.74 3.67
C ASN A 60 3.94 -18.08 2.90
N MET A 61 4.99 -17.27 3.03
CA MET A 61 6.31 -17.57 2.48
C MET A 61 6.95 -18.80 3.14
N SER A 62 6.85 -18.94 4.46
CA SER A 62 7.30 -20.15 5.17
C SER A 62 6.50 -21.39 4.76
N ASP A 63 5.19 -21.27 4.55
CA ASP A 63 4.35 -22.35 4.06
C ASP A 63 4.77 -22.80 2.65
N LEU A 64 5.02 -21.83 1.74
CA LEU A 64 5.57 -22.07 0.40
C LEU A 64 6.94 -22.75 0.45
N HIS A 65 7.83 -22.30 1.34
CA HIS A 65 9.14 -22.91 1.59
C HIS A 65 9.02 -24.36 2.09
N SER A 66 8.12 -24.63 3.05
CA SER A 66 7.96 -25.96 3.63
C SER A 66 7.31 -26.96 2.67
N GLN A 67 6.35 -26.52 1.85
CA GLN A 67 5.62 -27.41 0.94
C GLN A 67 6.40 -27.70 -0.35
N TYR A 68 7.09 -26.69 -0.88
CA TYR A 68 7.68 -26.76 -2.22
C TYR A 68 9.16 -26.38 -2.26
N GLY A 69 9.83 -26.35 -1.09
CA GLY A 69 11.20 -25.84 -0.96
C GLY A 69 12.25 -26.54 -1.82
N THR A 70 12.02 -27.80 -2.22
CA THR A 70 12.91 -28.59 -3.09
C THR A 70 12.58 -28.44 -4.57
N GLU A 71 11.51 -27.73 -4.93
CA GLU A 71 11.14 -27.47 -6.32
C GLU A 71 11.94 -26.29 -6.90
N GLU A 72 12.02 -26.25 -8.22
CA GLU A 72 12.61 -25.13 -8.94
C GLU A 72 11.73 -23.89 -8.82
N PHE A 73 12.34 -22.75 -8.48
CA PHE A 73 11.60 -21.51 -8.27
C PHE A 73 10.80 -21.07 -9.50
N GLU A 74 11.27 -21.34 -10.71
CA GLU A 74 10.59 -20.96 -11.96
C GLU A 74 9.18 -21.57 -12.07
N LEU A 75 8.95 -22.76 -11.49
CA LEU A 75 7.64 -23.40 -11.48
C LEU A 75 6.66 -22.65 -10.58
N LEU A 76 7.14 -22.04 -9.49
CA LEU A 76 6.32 -21.38 -8.47
C LEU A 76 6.49 -19.85 -8.38
N GLN A 77 7.20 -19.24 -9.32
CA GLN A 77 7.46 -17.80 -9.34
C GLN A 77 6.17 -16.96 -9.30
N ASN A 78 5.11 -17.44 -9.96
CA ASN A 78 3.81 -16.76 -10.00
C ASN A 78 3.15 -16.76 -8.62
N LEU A 79 3.20 -17.88 -7.89
CA LEU A 79 2.66 -17.99 -6.55
C LEU A 79 3.44 -17.10 -5.57
N PHE A 80 4.77 -17.09 -5.68
CA PHE A 80 5.62 -16.17 -4.92
C PHE A 80 5.24 -14.70 -5.17
N PHE A 81 5.06 -14.29 -6.43
CA PHE A 81 4.65 -12.93 -6.78
C PHE A 81 3.24 -12.60 -6.30
N GLU A 82 2.30 -13.55 -6.36
CA GLU A 82 0.95 -13.38 -5.85
C GLU A 82 0.94 -13.04 -4.35
N LEU A 83 1.77 -13.72 -3.55
CA LEU A 83 1.91 -13.41 -2.13
C LEU A 83 2.39 -11.96 -1.89
N ILE A 84 3.36 -11.49 -2.68
CA ILE A 84 3.85 -10.11 -2.61
C ILE A 84 2.78 -9.12 -3.07
N SER A 85 2.12 -9.39 -4.20
CA SER A 85 1.04 -8.56 -4.76
C SER A 85 -0.11 -8.42 -3.75
N GLN A 86 -0.51 -9.51 -3.10
CA GLN A 86 -1.53 -9.50 -2.05
C GLN A 86 -1.12 -8.66 -0.85
N ALA A 87 0.09 -8.86 -0.33
CA ALA A 87 0.59 -8.07 0.80
C ALA A 87 0.67 -6.57 0.48
N MET A 88 1.10 -6.23 -0.74
CA MET A 88 1.14 -4.86 -1.22
C MET A 88 -0.26 -4.26 -1.37
N HIS A 89 -1.21 -5.01 -1.93
CA HIS A 89 -2.60 -4.57 -2.09
C HIS A 89 -3.28 -4.31 -0.73
N GLU A 90 -3.14 -5.22 0.24
CA GLU A 90 -3.67 -5.03 1.59
C GLU A 90 -3.05 -3.82 2.29
N ALA A 91 -1.73 -3.63 2.18
CA ALA A 91 -1.07 -2.44 2.73
C ALA A 91 -1.63 -1.15 2.11
N ARG A 92 -1.90 -1.16 0.81
CA ARG A 92 -2.48 -0.01 0.09
C ARG A 92 -3.90 0.29 0.54
N ILE A 93 -4.73 -0.74 0.76
CA ILE A 93 -6.08 -0.57 1.31
C ILE A 93 -6.01 0.15 2.66
N LYS A 94 -5.13 -0.29 3.57
CA LYS A 94 -5.00 0.32 4.90
C LYS A 94 -4.48 1.75 4.84
N ARG A 95 -3.52 2.03 3.96
CA ARG A 95 -3.00 3.40 3.72
C ARG A 95 -4.04 4.34 3.14
N PHE A 96 -4.88 3.87 2.22
CA PHE A 96 -5.98 4.65 1.68
C PHE A 96 -7.02 4.95 2.76
N ALA A 97 -7.48 3.92 3.46
CA ALA A 97 -8.51 4.05 4.47
C ALA A 97 -8.10 4.96 5.63
N ARG A 98 -6.83 4.93 6.03
CA ARG A 98 -6.28 5.84 7.07
C ARG A 98 -5.75 7.15 6.52
N GLY A 99 -5.95 7.42 5.23
CA GLY A 99 -5.63 8.69 4.60
C GLY A 99 -6.36 9.86 5.27
N LYS A 100 -5.82 11.06 5.06
CA LYS A 100 -6.44 12.30 5.55
C LYS A 100 -7.51 12.75 4.58
N ILE A 101 -8.65 13.20 5.10
CA ILE A 101 -9.64 13.91 4.27
C ILE A 101 -9.22 15.37 4.18
N GLU A 102 -9.10 15.88 2.96
CA GLU A 102 -8.77 17.28 2.69
C GLU A 102 -9.87 17.94 1.87
N THR A 103 -10.18 19.19 2.23
CA THR A 103 -11.09 20.05 1.47
C THR A 103 -10.25 21.05 0.69
N SER A 104 -10.47 21.13 -0.62
CA SER A 104 -9.81 22.09 -1.51
C SER A 104 -10.84 23.00 -2.15
N ASN A 105 -10.52 24.29 -2.23
CA ASN A 105 -11.32 25.29 -2.94
C ASN A 105 -10.45 25.95 -3.99
N TYR A 106 -10.91 25.96 -5.25
CA TYR A 106 -10.13 26.55 -6.33
C TYR A 106 -11.05 27.02 -7.47
N ARG A 107 -10.48 27.76 -8.44
CA ARG A 107 -11.23 28.30 -9.59
C ARG A 107 -10.61 27.81 -10.90
N VAL A 108 -11.42 27.22 -11.77
CA VAL A 108 -11.03 26.77 -13.12
C VAL A 108 -12.13 27.15 -14.10
N ASN A 109 -11.79 27.75 -15.25
CA ASN A 109 -12.74 28.06 -16.33
C ASN A 109 -14.03 28.76 -15.86
N ASN A 110 -13.92 29.81 -15.03
CA ASN A 110 -15.07 30.51 -14.42
C ASN A 110 -15.97 29.69 -13.47
N HIS A 111 -15.57 28.46 -13.14
CA HIS A 111 -16.19 27.66 -12.09
C HIS A 111 -15.39 27.82 -10.80
N TYR A 112 -16.10 28.05 -9.70
CA TYR A 112 -15.59 27.88 -8.33
C TYR A 112 -15.89 26.45 -7.93
N ILE A 113 -14.86 25.70 -7.54
CA ILE A 113 -14.95 24.28 -7.23
C ILE A 113 -14.58 24.09 -5.76
N LEU A 114 -15.41 23.32 -5.05
CA LEU A 114 -15.14 22.78 -3.73
C LEU A 114 -15.04 21.26 -3.83
N GLU A 115 -13.89 20.71 -3.45
CA GLU A 115 -13.64 19.27 -3.49
C GLU A 115 -13.30 18.74 -2.12
N ARG A 116 -13.72 17.49 -1.85
CA ARG A 116 -13.18 16.71 -0.75
C ARG A 116 -12.56 15.44 -1.29
N SER A 117 -11.33 15.21 -0.87
CA SER A 117 -10.52 14.08 -1.31
C SER A 117 -9.97 13.31 -0.13
N VAL A 118 -9.84 11.99 -0.28
CA VAL A 118 -8.98 11.18 0.57
C VAL A 118 -7.57 11.29 0.02
N ILE A 119 -6.64 11.76 0.85
CA ILE A 119 -5.20 11.77 0.59
C ILE A 119 -4.59 10.56 1.31
N PRO A 120 -4.20 9.49 0.58
CA PRO A 120 -3.67 8.28 1.19
C PRO A 120 -2.37 8.55 1.94
N VAL A 121 -2.10 7.73 2.96
CA VAL A 121 -0.79 7.74 3.63
C VAL A 121 0.27 7.24 2.64
N LYS A 122 1.31 8.04 2.40
CA LYS A 122 2.40 7.68 1.47
C LYS A 122 3.06 6.36 1.85
N PRO A 123 3.60 5.59 0.87
CA PRO A 123 4.45 4.44 1.13
C PRO A 123 5.57 4.77 2.13
N GLY A 124 5.98 3.76 2.89
CA GLY A 124 6.98 3.94 3.95
C GLY A 124 7.83 2.69 4.10
N LEU A 125 8.17 2.37 5.35
CA LEU A 125 9.14 1.31 5.61
C LEU A 125 8.70 -0.05 5.06
N PHE A 126 7.43 -0.42 5.22
CA PHE A 126 6.91 -1.71 4.74
C PHE A 126 7.22 -1.95 3.26
N GLU A 127 6.91 -0.98 2.40
CA GLU A 127 7.19 -1.04 0.96
C GLU A 127 8.69 -1.05 0.67
N SER A 128 9.47 -0.25 1.39
CA SER A 128 10.92 -0.24 1.22
C SER A 128 11.55 -1.60 1.58
N GLU A 129 11.03 -2.30 2.59
CA GLU A 129 11.52 -3.64 2.93
C GLU A 129 11.12 -4.68 1.90
N LEU A 130 9.91 -4.59 1.32
CA LEU A 130 9.53 -5.46 0.20
C LEU A 130 10.47 -5.28 -0.98
N ILE A 131 10.81 -4.02 -1.31
CA ILE A 131 11.79 -3.68 -2.35
C ILE A 131 13.18 -4.23 -1.99
N ASN A 132 13.60 -4.14 -0.73
CA ASN A 132 14.87 -4.71 -0.25
C ASN A 132 14.90 -6.23 -0.42
N GLY A 133 13.84 -6.93 -0.02
CA GLY A 133 13.69 -8.38 -0.21
C GLY A 133 13.80 -8.80 -1.66
N LEU A 134 13.07 -8.12 -2.56
CA LEU A 134 13.15 -8.36 -4.01
C LEU A 134 14.54 -8.05 -4.56
N THR A 135 15.17 -6.97 -4.11
CA THR A 135 16.50 -6.57 -4.56
C THR A 135 17.57 -7.57 -4.11
N ALA A 136 17.42 -8.19 -2.93
CA ALA A 136 18.30 -9.27 -2.46
C ALA A 136 18.25 -10.47 -3.42
N ILE A 137 17.05 -10.92 -3.81
CA ILE A 137 16.87 -11.98 -4.82
C ILE A 137 17.57 -11.61 -6.12
N LYS A 138 17.31 -10.40 -6.65
CA LYS A 138 17.89 -9.91 -7.91
C LYS A 138 19.43 -9.93 -7.89
N ASN A 139 20.03 -9.63 -6.74
CA ASN A 139 21.48 -9.57 -6.60
C ASN A 139 22.11 -10.97 -6.52
N LYS A 140 21.46 -11.91 -5.83
CA LYS A 140 21.95 -13.28 -5.65
C LYS A 140 21.64 -14.21 -6.82
N PHE A 141 20.50 -14.00 -7.47
CA PHE A 141 20.00 -14.81 -8.59
C PHE A 141 19.79 -13.94 -9.83
N PRO A 142 20.87 -13.59 -10.57
CA PRO A 142 20.78 -12.70 -11.72
C PRO A 142 19.82 -13.18 -12.82
N GLN A 143 19.60 -14.49 -12.92
CA GLN A 143 18.64 -15.07 -13.88
C GLN A 143 17.19 -14.61 -13.66
N TYR A 144 16.84 -14.16 -12.45
CA TYR A 144 15.50 -13.65 -12.14
C TYR A 144 15.43 -12.12 -12.24
N ARG A 145 16.48 -11.44 -12.71
CA ARG A 145 16.55 -9.97 -12.75
C ARG A 145 15.38 -9.33 -13.49
N ASP A 146 15.03 -9.85 -14.66
CA ASP A 146 13.96 -9.26 -15.49
C ASP A 146 12.59 -9.43 -14.84
N PHE A 147 12.32 -10.61 -14.30
CA PHE A 147 11.11 -10.88 -13.52
C PHE A 147 10.99 -9.93 -12.32
N ILE A 148 12.05 -9.82 -11.51
CA ILE A 148 12.07 -8.95 -10.33
C ILE A 148 11.96 -7.47 -10.71
N ASN A 149 12.63 -7.03 -11.78
CA ASN A 149 12.52 -5.65 -12.25
C ASN A 149 11.09 -5.32 -12.70
N ASN A 150 10.42 -6.24 -13.39
CA ASN A 150 9.01 -6.09 -13.77
C ASN A 150 8.11 -6.01 -12.52
N THR A 151 8.32 -6.89 -11.53
CA THR A 151 7.62 -6.82 -10.24
C THR A 151 7.81 -5.47 -9.57
N LEU A 152 9.04 -4.96 -9.47
CA LEU A 152 9.34 -3.65 -8.88
C LEU A 152 8.70 -2.50 -9.66
N GLN A 153 8.69 -2.58 -10.99
CA GLN A 153 8.02 -1.60 -11.84
C GLN A 153 6.51 -1.57 -11.56
N LYS A 154 5.84 -2.73 -11.52
CA LYS A 154 4.42 -2.83 -11.16
C LYS A 154 4.11 -2.30 -9.76
N MET A 155 5.00 -2.51 -8.79
CA MET A 155 4.86 -1.93 -7.45
C MET A 155 4.82 -0.40 -7.49
N ASN A 156 5.70 0.21 -8.31
CA ASN A 156 5.79 1.66 -8.43
C ASN A 156 4.62 2.24 -9.24
N GLU A 157 4.19 1.58 -10.32
CA GLU A 157 3.07 2.01 -11.16
C GLU A 157 1.73 1.96 -10.45
N THR A 158 1.60 1.11 -9.44
CA THR A 158 0.39 1.00 -8.63
C THR A 158 0.33 1.97 -7.44
N THR A 159 1.10 3.07 -7.49
CA THR A 159 1.06 4.12 -6.46
C THR A 159 -0.37 4.60 -6.19
N ILE A 160 -0.74 4.69 -4.91
CA ILE A 160 -2.09 5.14 -4.51
C ILE A 160 -2.19 6.65 -4.73
N THR A 161 -3.16 7.08 -5.54
CA THR A 161 -3.44 8.49 -5.79
C THR A 161 -4.53 9.01 -4.87
N PRO A 162 -4.61 10.34 -4.65
CA PRO A 162 -5.79 10.97 -4.09
C PRO A 162 -7.07 10.55 -4.80
N TYR A 163 -8.17 10.46 -4.04
CA TYR A 163 -9.49 10.16 -4.58
C TYR A 163 -10.49 11.22 -4.12
N THR A 164 -11.06 11.95 -5.09
CA THR A 164 -12.11 12.95 -4.87
C THR A 164 -13.46 12.25 -4.75
N PHE A 165 -14.01 12.19 -3.54
CA PHE A 165 -15.30 11.54 -3.29
C PHE A 165 -16.48 12.53 -3.28
N PHE A 166 -16.17 13.83 -3.29
CA PHE A 166 -17.16 14.89 -3.31
C PHE A 166 -16.63 16.08 -4.09
N GLN A 167 -17.47 16.62 -4.98
CA GLN A 167 -17.18 17.84 -5.70
C GLN A 167 -18.46 18.64 -5.92
N ASP A 168 -18.44 19.88 -5.46
CA ASP A 168 -19.43 20.90 -5.77
C ASP A 168 -18.81 21.97 -6.66
N SER A 169 -19.59 22.53 -7.58
CA SER A 169 -19.17 23.64 -8.39
C SER A 169 -20.24 24.72 -8.52
N MET A 170 -19.79 25.96 -8.65
CA MET A 170 -20.62 27.13 -8.93
C MET A 170 -20.02 27.90 -10.10
N PHE A 171 -20.83 28.26 -11.09
CA PHE A 171 -20.43 29.23 -12.12
C PHE A 171 -21.44 30.38 -12.25
N LYS A 172 -20.96 31.52 -12.76
CA LYS A 172 -21.80 32.66 -13.12
C LYS A 172 -21.91 32.76 -14.62
N ASP A 173 -23.15 32.83 -15.13
CA ASP A 173 -23.39 33.07 -16.55
C ASP A 173 -23.16 34.55 -16.92
N GLY A 174 -23.21 34.86 -18.22
CA GLY A 174 -23.04 36.23 -18.73
C GLY A 174 -24.12 37.23 -18.28
N ARG A 175 -25.20 36.77 -17.62
CA ARG A 175 -26.26 37.60 -17.03
C ARG A 175 -26.11 37.72 -15.51
N GLY A 176 -25.03 37.19 -14.94
CA GLY A 176 -24.74 37.20 -13.51
C GLY A 176 -25.53 36.18 -12.70
N ARG A 177 -26.24 35.23 -13.33
CA ARG A 177 -26.97 34.17 -12.60
C ARG A 177 -26.00 33.09 -12.15
N GLU A 178 -26.20 32.63 -10.92
CA GLU A 178 -25.42 31.58 -10.29
C GLU A 178 -26.05 30.21 -10.60
N HIS A 179 -25.21 29.27 -11.05
CA HIS A 179 -25.57 27.90 -11.34
C HIS A 179 -24.73 26.99 -10.46
N TYR A 180 -25.37 26.03 -9.79
CA TYR A 180 -24.72 25.08 -8.89
C TYR A 180 -24.84 23.67 -9.46
N SER A 181 -23.78 22.88 -9.33
CA SER A 181 -23.81 21.45 -9.61
C SER A 181 -23.01 20.71 -8.55
N SER A 182 -23.51 19.53 -8.18
CA SER A 182 -22.83 18.61 -7.28
C SER A 182 -22.66 17.27 -7.98
N SER A 183 -21.47 16.70 -7.87
CA SER A 183 -21.21 15.32 -8.27
C SER A 183 -20.83 14.52 -7.04
N PHE A 184 -21.68 13.56 -6.69
CA PHE A 184 -21.38 12.53 -5.70
C PHE A 184 -20.89 11.29 -6.44
N GLN A 185 -19.74 10.75 -6.03
CA GLN A 185 -19.25 9.48 -6.57
C GLN A 185 -19.66 8.35 -5.64
N GLU A 186 -20.42 7.37 -6.16
CA GLU A 186 -20.78 6.01 -5.65
C GLU A 186 -21.31 5.87 -4.19
N TYR A 187 -20.80 6.63 -3.23
CA TYR A 187 -21.20 6.69 -1.83
C TYR A 187 -21.59 8.12 -1.43
N PRO A 188 -22.54 8.30 -0.51
CA PRO A 188 -22.77 9.60 0.13
C PRO A 188 -21.47 10.12 0.75
N ALA A 189 -21.16 11.41 0.56
CA ALA A 189 -19.90 12.00 1.03
C ALA A 189 -19.68 11.86 2.54
N GLU A 190 -20.76 11.81 3.32
CA GLU A 190 -20.76 11.63 4.77
C GLU A 190 -20.28 10.24 5.18
N ASP A 191 -20.53 9.22 4.36
CA ASP A 191 -20.11 7.85 4.64
C ASP A 191 -18.61 7.66 4.46
N PHE A 192 -17.97 8.45 3.58
CA PHE A 192 -16.54 8.39 3.34
C PHE A 192 -15.68 8.85 4.53
N TYR A 193 -16.29 9.46 5.56
CA TYR A 193 -15.61 9.74 6.83
C TYR A 193 -15.43 8.48 7.69
N LYS A 194 -16.23 7.44 7.46
CA LYS A 194 -16.14 6.14 8.16
C LYS A 194 -14.96 5.35 7.60
N LEU A 195 -14.18 4.73 8.48
CA LEU A 195 -12.98 3.97 8.09
C LEU A 195 -13.37 2.74 7.25
N GLU A 196 -14.43 2.06 7.66
CA GLU A 196 -14.92 0.81 7.08
C GLU A 196 -15.36 1.02 5.62
N ILE A 197 -16.02 2.16 5.34
CA ILE A 197 -16.43 2.54 3.99
C ILE A 197 -15.21 2.76 3.10
N ARG A 198 -14.19 3.47 3.60
CA ARG A 198 -12.95 3.68 2.84
C ARG A 198 -12.17 2.39 2.60
N GLU A 199 -12.16 1.47 3.57
CA GLU A 199 -11.58 0.15 3.38
C GLU A 199 -12.33 -0.68 2.34
N MET A 200 -13.66 -0.72 2.41
CA MET A 200 -14.48 -1.42 1.41
C MET A 200 -14.29 -0.80 0.03
N PHE A 201 -14.34 0.52 -0.09
CA PHE A 201 -14.08 1.21 -1.35
C PHE A 201 -12.71 0.83 -1.92
N ALA A 202 -11.65 0.93 -1.10
CA ALA A 202 -10.30 0.62 -1.52
C ALA A 202 -10.13 -0.84 -1.99
N LYS A 203 -10.80 -1.80 -1.34
CA LYS A 203 -10.79 -3.21 -1.75
C LYS A 203 -11.34 -3.44 -3.15
N HIS A 204 -12.35 -2.69 -3.56
CA HIS A 204 -12.99 -2.85 -4.88
C HIS A 204 -12.31 -2.01 -5.97
N HIS A 205 -11.74 -0.86 -5.60
CA HIS A 205 -11.28 0.14 -6.56
C HIS A 205 -9.76 0.24 -6.72
N LEU A 206 -8.97 -0.17 -5.72
CA LEU A 206 -7.52 -0.22 -5.88
C LEU A 206 -7.14 -1.46 -6.70
N ARG A 207 -6.52 -1.23 -7.86
CA ARG A 207 -6.02 -2.33 -8.71
C ARG A 207 -5.01 -3.19 -7.94
N ARG A 208 -5.13 -4.51 -8.06
CA ARG A 208 -4.04 -5.45 -7.72
C ARG A 208 -2.91 -5.31 -8.75
N MET A 209 -1.68 -5.64 -8.34
CA MET A 209 -0.50 -5.65 -9.24
C MET A 209 -0.46 -6.90 -10.11
#